data_AF-A0A818Y5Q5-F1
#
_entry.id   AF-A0A818Y5Q5-F1
#
_cell.length_a   1.000
_cell.length_b   1.000
_cell.length_c   1.000
_cell.angle_alpha   90.00
_cell.angle_beta   90.00
_cell.angle_gamma   90.00
#
_symmetry.space_group_name_H-M   'P 1'
#
loop_
_entity.id
_entity.type
_entity.pdbx_description
1 polymer ?
#
loop_
_entity_poly.entity_id
_entity_poly.type
_entity_poly.pdbx_seq_one_letter_code
_entity_poly.pdbx_strand_id
1 'polypeptide(L)'
;KSKNNFRYSNSIKNFALSLYILGGKLTYEFLRLNLPGSLPHLSLLNSLISSSDSRISEGEFRFDQLHKHFDSLNVQYAFGSKDCTGIVKRIKYDSKTNTFTEFPSLLDRGVPVKSYYQTDSPVQSTDNSSIPSPYLLSAYGIDNIATANDILQRWWYILFNQSLQRNVRIIGFSSDADPKYLPAMRLMSGFLGALPNFQVHQYPQAFQIKIRSHWSWFYLGEQQLLLFFQDPTHLVTKWRNRLLSATAELCLGNQSISINYLHDIIENDTYSKLDHGLSKSDINPKYRQNFSSCLKLTSNDLFNILNATADTRGTLLYFQVLKMIIVAYIEKTTTIVESEYLCTLDYI
;
A
#
# COMPACT_ATOMS: atom_id res chain seq x y z
N LYS A 1 15.61 48.24 -20.60
CA LYS A 1 14.59 47.37 -21.24
C LYS A 1 15.23 46.00 -21.48
N SER A 2 14.87 44.97 -20.70
CA SER A 2 15.51 43.65 -20.76
C SER A 2 15.20 42.96 -22.09
N LYS A 3 16.24 42.68 -22.88
CA LYS A 3 16.18 41.85 -24.08
C LYS A 3 15.83 40.42 -23.65
N ASN A 4 14.84 39.81 -24.29
CA ASN A 4 14.43 38.40 -24.19
C ASN A 4 13.31 38.05 -23.20
N ASN A 5 12.10 38.58 -23.44
CA ASN A 5 10.87 37.98 -22.93
C ASN A 5 10.41 36.85 -23.87
N PHE A 6 10.94 35.64 -23.69
CA PHE A 6 10.48 34.47 -24.42
C PHE A 6 9.07 34.06 -23.98
N ARG A 7 8.15 33.92 -24.93
CA ARG A 7 6.82 33.35 -24.68
C ARG A 7 6.84 31.87 -25.05
N TYR A 8 6.61 31.03 -24.06
CA TYR A 8 6.61 29.57 -24.23
C TYR A 8 5.19 29.06 -24.52
N SER A 9 5.07 28.14 -25.48
CA SER A 9 3.83 27.41 -25.75
C SER A 9 3.49 26.45 -24.60
N ASN A 10 2.23 26.03 -24.52
CA ASN A 10 1.78 25.08 -23.48
C ASN A 10 2.50 23.72 -23.57
N SER A 11 2.84 23.26 -24.78
CA SER A 11 3.62 22.04 -24.97
C SER A 11 5.02 22.13 -24.34
N ILE A 12 5.70 23.28 -24.49
CA ILE A 12 7.01 23.52 -23.89
C ILE A 12 6.90 23.60 -22.36
N LYS A 13 5.84 24.23 -21.84
CA LYS A 13 5.58 24.26 -20.39
C LYS A 13 5.36 22.86 -19.82
N ASN A 14 4.56 22.03 -20.47
CA ASN A 14 4.30 20.65 -20.04
C ASN A 14 5.55 19.78 -20.12
N PHE A 15 6.35 19.93 -21.17
CA PHE A 15 7.65 19.27 -21.30
C PHE A 15 8.62 19.71 -20.19
N ALA A 16 8.72 21.01 -19.94
CA ALA A 16 9.58 21.56 -18.89
C ALA A 16 9.15 21.11 -17.49
N LEU A 17 7.83 21.02 -17.22
CA LEU A 17 7.30 20.46 -15.97
C LEU A 17 7.66 18.98 -15.83
N SER A 18 7.48 18.18 -16.87
CA SER A 18 7.82 16.75 -16.86
C SER A 18 9.32 16.54 -16.62
N LEU A 19 10.17 17.32 -17.29
CA LEU A 19 11.62 17.31 -17.11
C LEU A 19 12.04 17.72 -15.70
N TYR A 20 11.39 18.73 -15.12
CA TYR A 20 11.66 19.18 -13.76
C TYR A 20 11.25 18.13 -12.72
N ILE A 21 10.09 17.48 -12.90
CA ILE A 21 9.57 16.46 -11.99
C ILE A 21 10.40 15.17 -12.05
N LEU A 22 10.71 14.68 -13.25
CA LEU A 22 11.44 13.42 -13.44
C LEU A 22 12.96 13.56 -13.28
N GLY A 23 13.53 14.62 -13.87
CA GLY A 23 14.98 14.85 -13.86
C GLY A 23 15.49 15.58 -12.62
N GLY A 24 14.60 16.23 -11.86
CA GLY A 24 14.94 17.02 -10.70
C GLY A 24 15.53 18.39 -11.03
N LYS A 25 15.65 19.23 -9.99
CA LYS A 25 16.06 20.63 -10.12
C LYS A 25 17.43 20.81 -10.79
N LEU A 26 18.42 20.01 -10.40
CA LEU A 26 19.79 20.16 -10.87
C LEU A 26 19.91 19.85 -12.37
N THR A 27 19.28 18.77 -12.83
CA THR A 27 19.23 18.40 -14.25
C THR A 27 18.50 19.46 -15.07
N TYR A 28 17.40 20.00 -14.54
CA TYR A 28 16.64 21.05 -15.19
C TYR A 28 17.45 22.36 -15.34
N GLU A 29 18.11 22.80 -14.25
CA GLU A 29 18.97 23.99 -14.29
C GLU A 29 20.16 23.82 -15.24
N PHE A 30 20.79 22.64 -15.24
CA PHE A 30 21.88 22.32 -16.16
C PHE A 30 21.42 22.43 -17.63
N LEU A 31 20.31 21.80 -17.99
CA LEU A 31 19.79 21.85 -19.37
C LEU A 31 19.35 23.26 -19.76
N ARG A 32 18.76 24.02 -18.83
CA ARG A 32 18.34 25.39 -19.06
C ARG A 32 19.52 26.33 -19.32
N LEU A 33 20.64 26.15 -18.61
CA LEU A 33 21.85 26.96 -18.81
C LEU A 33 22.55 26.63 -20.14
N ASN A 34 22.53 25.36 -20.55
CA ASN A 34 23.13 24.94 -21.82
C ASN A 34 22.26 25.25 -23.05
N LEU A 35 20.95 25.47 -22.88
CA LEU A 35 20.01 25.80 -23.96
C LEU A 35 19.33 27.15 -23.70
N PRO A 36 20.03 28.28 -23.92
CA PRO A 36 19.52 29.61 -23.60
C PRO A 36 18.25 29.91 -24.41
N GLY A 37 17.17 30.27 -23.69
CA GLY A 37 15.88 30.63 -24.29
C GLY A 37 14.97 29.47 -24.68
N SER A 38 15.41 28.22 -24.50
CA SER A 38 14.60 27.03 -24.83
C SER A 38 13.68 26.58 -23.69
N LEU A 39 14.10 26.81 -22.43
CA LEU A 39 13.37 26.36 -21.24
C LEU A 39 12.97 27.52 -20.32
N PRO A 40 11.77 27.47 -19.71
CA PRO A 40 11.26 28.52 -18.84
C PRO A 40 12.06 28.66 -17.54
N HIS A 41 11.99 29.85 -16.94
CA HIS A 41 12.55 30.12 -15.62
C HIS A 41 11.83 29.29 -14.53
N LEU A 42 12.56 28.94 -13.46
CA LEU A 42 12.00 28.23 -12.30
C LEU A 42 10.81 28.97 -11.67
N SER A 43 10.83 30.30 -11.65
CA SER A 43 9.71 31.12 -11.16
C SER A 43 8.43 30.89 -11.96
N LEU A 44 8.55 30.71 -13.28
CA LEU A 44 7.40 30.40 -14.13
C LEU A 44 6.91 28.97 -13.88
N LEU A 45 7.81 28.00 -13.71
CA LEU A 45 7.44 26.64 -13.33
C LEU A 45 6.76 26.59 -11.96
N ASN A 46 7.31 27.27 -10.95
CA ASN A 46 6.71 27.35 -9.62
C ASN A 46 5.36 28.05 -9.65
N SER A 47 5.18 29.04 -10.52
CA SER A 47 3.87 29.66 -10.77
C SER A 47 2.90 28.66 -11.40
N LEU A 48 3.34 27.90 -12.42
CA LEU A 48 2.52 26.87 -13.06
C LEU A 48 2.12 25.74 -12.11
N ILE A 49 3.05 25.28 -11.27
CA ILE A 49 2.79 24.29 -10.20
C ILE A 49 1.88 24.89 -9.12
N SER A 50 2.04 26.18 -8.83
CA SER A 50 1.20 26.89 -7.88
C SER A 50 -0.22 27.12 -8.38
N SER A 51 -0.38 27.28 -9.70
CA SER A 51 -1.65 27.53 -10.37
C SER A 51 -2.30 26.24 -10.87
N SER A 52 -1.63 25.09 -10.78
CA SER A 52 -2.23 23.82 -11.13
C SER A 52 -3.17 23.38 -10.02
N ASP A 53 -4.42 23.07 -10.40
CA ASP A 53 -5.50 22.62 -9.50
C ASP A 53 -5.25 21.23 -8.87
N SER A 54 -4.09 20.63 -9.15
CA SER A 54 -3.67 19.32 -8.64
C SER A 54 -3.03 19.37 -7.25
N ARG A 55 -3.05 20.52 -6.56
CA ARG A 55 -2.45 20.64 -5.23
C ARG A 55 -3.29 19.84 -4.22
N ILE A 56 -2.65 18.86 -3.59
CA ILE A 56 -3.25 18.10 -2.50
C ILE A 56 -3.19 18.93 -1.23
N SER A 57 -4.34 19.18 -0.65
CA SER A 57 -4.54 19.81 0.67
C SER A 57 -4.58 18.74 1.76
N GLU A 58 -4.03 19.07 2.93
CA GLU A 58 -4.02 18.17 4.07
C GLU A 58 -5.44 17.97 4.62
N GLY A 59 -5.85 16.72 4.82
CA GLY A 59 -7.15 16.34 5.40
C GLY A 59 -8.35 16.50 4.46
N GLU A 60 -8.14 16.95 3.22
CA GLU A 60 -9.22 17.08 2.23
C GLU A 60 -9.42 15.77 1.46
N PHE A 61 -10.67 15.32 1.38
CA PHE A 61 -11.05 14.17 0.59
C PHE A 61 -11.55 14.61 -0.79
N ARG A 62 -10.91 14.10 -1.85
CA ARG A 62 -11.16 14.51 -3.23
C ARG A 62 -12.20 13.61 -3.91
N PHE A 63 -13.41 13.50 -3.35
CA PHE A 63 -14.46 12.59 -3.84
C PHE A 63 -15.04 12.98 -5.21
N ASP A 64 -15.22 14.28 -5.49
CA ASP A 64 -15.80 14.72 -6.76
C ASP A 64 -14.86 14.44 -7.94
N GLN A 65 -13.56 14.55 -7.68
CA GLN A 65 -12.52 14.25 -8.66
C GLN A 65 -12.33 12.73 -8.82
N LEU A 66 -12.54 11.95 -7.75
CA LEU A 66 -12.62 10.49 -7.82
C LEU A 66 -13.79 10.07 -8.74
N HIS A 67 -14.97 10.66 -8.56
CA HIS A 67 -16.13 10.35 -9.42
C HIS A 67 -15.83 10.60 -10.90
N LYS A 68 -15.33 11.80 -11.24
CA LYS A 68 -14.96 12.13 -12.62
C LYS A 68 -13.88 11.20 -13.20
N HIS A 69 -12.96 10.74 -12.35
CA HIS A 69 -11.95 9.77 -12.76
C HIS A 69 -12.59 8.41 -13.10
N PHE A 70 -13.52 7.94 -12.27
CA PHE A 70 -14.24 6.69 -12.48
C PHE A 70 -15.15 6.76 -13.72
N ASP A 71 -15.83 7.89 -13.95
CA ASP A 71 -16.60 8.16 -15.16
C ASP A 71 -15.70 8.09 -16.42
N SER A 72 -14.52 8.70 -16.37
CA SER A 72 -13.58 8.71 -17.51
C SER A 72 -13.06 7.33 -17.87
N LEU A 73 -13.00 6.41 -16.90
CA LEU A 73 -12.54 5.03 -17.09
C LEU A 73 -13.69 4.05 -17.32
N ASN A 74 -14.94 4.50 -17.18
CA ASN A 74 -16.13 3.65 -17.19
C ASN A 74 -16.03 2.49 -16.18
N VAL A 75 -15.52 2.78 -14.98
CA VAL A 75 -15.37 1.81 -13.88
C VAL A 75 -16.27 2.25 -12.72
N GLN A 76 -16.92 1.30 -12.05
CA GLN A 76 -17.80 1.57 -10.89
C GLN A 76 -17.25 0.99 -9.58
N TYR A 77 -16.17 0.22 -9.66
CA TYR A 77 -15.65 -0.57 -8.55
C TYR A 77 -14.25 -0.11 -8.17
N ALA A 78 -14.04 0.10 -6.87
CA ALA A 78 -12.77 0.58 -6.32
C ALA A 78 -12.27 -0.32 -5.19
N PHE A 79 -10.96 -0.37 -5.01
CA PHE A 79 -10.32 -0.94 -3.84
C PHE A 79 -9.54 0.16 -3.10
N GLY A 80 -9.78 0.33 -1.81
CA GLY A 80 -9.13 1.37 -1.01
C GLY A 80 -7.85 0.85 -0.35
N SER A 81 -6.70 1.47 -0.61
CA SER A 81 -5.48 1.14 0.15
C SER A 81 -5.14 2.22 1.16
N LYS A 82 -4.68 1.81 2.34
CA LYS A 82 -4.26 2.73 3.41
C LYS A 82 -2.95 2.29 4.04
N ASP A 83 -1.99 3.20 4.00
CA ASP A 83 -0.67 3.08 4.60
C ASP A 83 -0.31 4.39 5.35
N CYS A 84 0.68 4.34 6.23
CA CYS A 84 1.17 5.45 7.03
C CYS A 84 2.70 5.49 7.02
N THR A 85 3.27 6.62 6.64
CA THR A 85 4.73 6.83 6.68
C THR A 85 5.11 7.79 7.81
N GLY A 86 6.22 7.50 8.50
CA GLY A 86 6.77 8.41 9.51
C GLY A 86 7.32 9.68 8.87
N ILE A 87 6.89 10.84 9.38
CA ILE A 87 7.32 12.16 8.91
C ILE A 87 8.08 12.86 10.06
N VAL A 88 9.19 13.53 9.72
CA VAL A 88 9.88 14.42 10.67
C VAL A 88 9.03 15.68 10.85
N LYS A 89 8.51 15.88 12.05
CA LYS A 89 7.65 17.03 12.39
C LYS A 89 8.37 18.35 12.09
N ARG A 90 7.89 19.14 11.14
CA ARG A 90 8.38 20.51 10.89
C ARG A 90 7.19 21.45 10.66
N ILE A 91 6.90 22.29 11.63
CA ILE A 91 5.80 23.25 11.49
C ILE A 91 6.09 24.17 10.30
N LYS A 92 5.20 24.13 9.30
CA LYS A 92 5.27 25.00 8.13
C LYS A 92 3.99 25.82 8.04
N TYR A 93 4.18 27.13 7.90
CA TYR A 93 3.10 28.04 7.59
C TYR A 93 2.91 28.09 6.07
N ASP A 94 1.70 27.76 5.60
CA ASP A 94 1.30 27.99 4.21
C ASP A 94 0.57 29.34 4.13
N SER A 95 1.24 30.33 3.54
CA SER A 95 0.71 31.68 3.38
C SER A 95 -0.50 31.78 2.45
N LYS A 96 -0.74 30.79 1.59
CA LYS A 96 -1.87 30.81 0.66
C LYS A 96 -3.17 30.32 1.29
N THR A 97 -3.09 29.25 2.07
CA THR A 97 -4.25 28.70 2.79
C THR A 97 -4.39 29.31 4.18
N ASN A 98 -3.43 30.15 4.58
CA ASN A 98 -3.34 30.76 5.91
C ASN A 98 -3.48 29.70 7.01
N THR A 99 -2.76 28.59 6.83
CA THR A 99 -2.81 27.45 7.75
C THR A 99 -1.43 27.01 8.18
N PHE A 100 -1.34 26.54 9.42
CA PHE A 100 -0.20 25.74 9.83
C PHE A 100 -0.41 24.28 9.40
N THR A 101 0.57 23.78 8.65
CA THR A 101 0.61 22.40 8.12
C THR A 101 1.67 21.59 8.86
N GLU A 102 1.59 20.26 8.78
CA GLU A 102 2.46 19.30 9.49
C GLU A 102 2.21 19.16 11.00
N PHE A 103 1.09 19.70 11.51
CA PHE A 103 0.52 19.26 12.78
C PHE A 103 -0.28 17.97 12.58
N PRO A 104 -0.34 17.08 13.57
CA PRO A 104 -1.31 15.98 13.54
C PRO A 104 -2.71 16.58 13.44
N SER A 105 -3.44 16.19 12.39
CA SER A 105 -4.81 16.63 12.20
C SER A 105 -5.67 16.08 13.33
N LEU A 106 -6.46 16.93 13.98
CA LEU A 106 -7.49 16.46 14.90
C LEU A 106 -8.51 15.63 14.13
N LEU A 107 -8.88 14.51 14.74
CA LEU A 107 -9.83 13.57 14.17
C LEU A 107 -11.19 13.79 14.83
N ASP A 108 -12.21 14.13 14.04
CA ASP A 108 -13.60 14.05 14.48
C ASP A 108 -14.19 12.74 13.93
N ARG A 109 -14.55 11.82 14.83
CA ARG A 109 -15.04 10.47 14.49
C ARG A 109 -14.12 9.74 13.50
N GLY A 110 -12.82 9.89 13.73
CA GLY A 110 -11.78 9.34 12.88
C GLY A 110 -11.58 10.05 11.54
N VAL A 111 -12.37 11.04 11.13
CA VAL A 111 -12.12 11.81 9.90
C VAL A 111 -11.25 13.03 10.24
N PRO A 112 -10.17 13.33 9.49
CA PRO A 112 -9.39 14.54 9.72
C PRO A 112 -10.24 15.79 9.51
N VAL A 113 -10.22 16.71 10.48
CA VAL A 113 -10.89 18.00 10.35
C VAL A 113 -10.07 18.88 9.40
N LYS A 114 -10.67 19.25 8.26
CA LYS A 114 -10.03 20.12 7.27
C LYS A 114 -9.61 21.43 7.91
N SER A 115 -8.34 21.78 7.73
CA SER A 115 -7.82 23.11 8.06
C SER A 115 -8.07 23.55 9.51
N TYR A 116 -7.92 22.64 10.48
CA TYR A 116 -8.16 22.92 11.91
C TYR A 116 -7.37 24.13 12.44
N TYR A 117 -6.13 24.31 11.99
CA TYR A 117 -5.29 25.47 12.34
C TYR A 117 -5.45 26.60 11.31
N GLN A 118 -6.70 27.00 11.04
CA GLN A 118 -7.03 28.18 10.24
C GLN A 118 -7.06 29.44 11.08
N THR A 119 -6.62 30.54 10.50
CA THR A 119 -6.75 31.89 11.08
C THR A 119 -7.84 32.73 10.43
N ASP A 120 -8.50 32.31 9.33
CA ASP A 120 -9.81 32.83 8.85
C ASP A 120 -10.37 32.06 7.61
N SER A 121 -11.67 32.25 7.35
CA SER A 121 -12.68 31.66 6.41
C SER A 121 -12.24 31.12 5.01
N PRO A 122 -13.04 30.20 4.39
CA PRO A 122 -12.55 29.17 3.46
C PRO A 122 -12.56 29.58 1.96
N VAL A 123 -11.71 28.92 1.17
CA VAL A 123 -11.60 29.06 -0.30
C VAL A 123 -12.11 27.80 -1.01
N GLN A 124 -12.90 28.01 -2.07
CA GLN A 124 -13.41 27.00 -3.01
C GLN A 124 -12.37 26.60 -4.07
N SER A 125 -12.45 25.39 -4.62
CA SER A 125 -11.60 24.93 -5.72
C SER A 125 -12.39 24.13 -6.78
N THR A 126 -11.96 24.29 -8.04
CA THR A 126 -12.52 23.71 -9.29
C THR A 126 -11.46 22.92 -10.09
N ASP A 127 -11.88 22.22 -11.15
CA ASP A 127 -11.28 20.99 -11.72
C ASP A 127 -10.25 21.11 -12.88
N ASN A 128 -9.39 20.07 -13.06
CA ASN A 128 -9.37 19.17 -14.25
C ASN A 128 -8.30 18.03 -14.31
N SER A 129 -8.73 16.91 -14.95
CA SER A 129 -8.08 15.83 -15.77
C SER A 129 -7.01 14.81 -15.28
N SER A 130 -7.46 13.54 -15.25
CA SER A 130 -7.02 12.24 -15.83
C SER A 130 -5.55 11.85 -16.10
N ILE A 131 -5.08 10.79 -15.41
CA ILE A 131 -4.24 9.66 -15.87
C ILE A 131 -4.64 8.41 -15.03
N PRO A 132 -4.66 7.17 -15.57
CA PRO A 132 -4.86 5.96 -14.77
C PRO A 132 -3.61 5.68 -13.91
N SER A 133 -3.64 6.11 -12.67
CA SER A 133 -2.65 5.84 -11.63
C SER A 133 -3.39 5.74 -10.29
N PRO A 134 -2.80 5.14 -9.22
CA PRO A 134 -3.46 5.09 -7.91
C PRO A 134 -3.89 6.49 -7.49
N TYR A 135 -5.21 6.69 -7.40
CA TYR A 135 -5.78 7.99 -7.07
C TYR A 135 -5.66 8.25 -5.57
N LEU A 136 -4.87 9.25 -5.19
CA LEU A 136 -4.76 9.66 -3.80
C LEU A 136 -6.03 10.38 -3.36
N LEU A 137 -6.87 9.68 -2.59
CA LEU A 137 -8.13 10.23 -2.09
C LEU A 137 -7.93 11.33 -1.05
N SER A 138 -6.98 11.14 -0.14
CA SER A 138 -6.69 12.07 0.97
C SER A 138 -5.31 11.78 1.56
N ALA A 139 -4.61 12.81 2.03
CA ALA A 139 -3.38 12.68 2.83
C ALA A 139 -3.47 13.61 4.05
N TYR A 140 -3.07 13.12 5.24
CA TYR A 140 -3.13 13.88 6.49
C TYR A 140 -2.20 13.30 7.55
N GLY A 141 -1.67 14.16 8.41
CA GLY A 141 -0.95 13.76 9.61
C GLY A 141 -1.90 13.20 10.66
N ILE A 142 -1.52 12.10 11.31
CA ILE A 142 -2.25 11.52 12.43
C ILE A 142 -1.26 11.21 13.54
N ASP A 143 -1.63 11.48 14.79
CA ASP A 143 -0.88 10.98 15.94
C ASP A 143 -1.16 9.50 16.20
N ASN A 144 -0.21 8.81 16.82
CA ASN A 144 -0.32 7.37 17.10
C ASN A 144 -1.40 6.98 18.15
N ILE A 145 -2.32 7.87 18.46
CA ILE A 145 -3.40 7.69 19.46
C ILE A 145 -4.68 7.13 18.83
N ALA A 146 -4.86 7.24 17.51
CA ALA A 146 -6.08 6.77 16.83
C ALA A 146 -6.38 5.29 17.12
N THR A 147 -7.63 5.00 17.44
CA THR A 147 -8.11 3.66 17.83
C THR A 147 -8.72 2.91 16.64
N ALA A 148 -9.00 1.61 16.83
CA ALA A 148 -9.71 0.81 15.82
C ALA A 148 -11.10 1.37 15.50
N ASN A 149 -11.80 1.93 16.49
CA ASN A 149 -13.11 2.54 16.29
C ASN A 149 -13.05 3.78 15.39
N ASP A 150 -12.01 4.63 15.54
CA ASP A 150 -11.81 5.78 14.67
C ASP A 150 -11.58 5.36 13.21
N ILE A 151 -10.87 4.26 12.99
CA ILE A 151 -10.66 3.69 11.65
C ILE A 151 -11.98 3.19 11.05
N LEU A 152 -12.80 2.49 11.85
CA LEU A 152 -14.12 2.01 11.42
C LEU A 152 -15.04 3.17 11.01
N GLN A 153 -15.12 4.21 11.84
CA GLN A 153 -15.93 5.39 11.55
C GLN A 153 -15.46 6.12 10.29
N ARG A 154 -14.14 6.17 10.06
CA ARG A 154 -13.55 6.71 8.83
C ARG A 154 -13.92 5.89 7.60
N TRP A 155 -13.78 4.56 7.66
CA TRP A 155 -14.17 3.70 6.55
C TRP A 155 -15.66 3.84 6.25
N TRP A 156 -16.48 3.91 7.28
CA TRP A 156 -17.91 4.16 7.14
C TRP A 156 -18.21 5.47 6.42
N TYR A 157 -17.59 6.58 6.86
CA TYR A 157 -17.75 7.89 6.23
C TYR A 157 -17.35 7.88 4.76
N ILE A 158 -16.19 7.28 4.43
CA ILE A 158 -15.70 7.16 3.06
C ILE A 158 -16.71 6.35 2.23
N LEU A 159 -17.12 5.17 2.73
CA LEU A 159 -17.93 4.22 1.98
C LEU A 159 -19.35 4.73 1.73
N PHE A 160 -20.07 5.06 2.80
CA PHE A 160 -21.51 5.32 2.78
C PHE A 160 -21.85 6.77 2.59
N ASN A 161 -21.16 7.67 3.29
CA ASN A 161 -21.53 9.08 3.25
C ASN A 161 -21.03 9.77 1.99
N GLN A 162 -20.00 9.24 1.32
CA GLN A 162 -19.34 9.97 0.24
C GLN A 162 -19.23 9.18 -1.08
N SER A 163 -18.76 7.93 -1.05
CA SER A 163 -18.58 7.13 -2.26
C SER A 163 -19.89 6.63 -2.85
N LEU A 164 -20.79 6.08 -2.01
CA LEU A 164 -22.08 5.55 -2.48
C LEU A 164 -23.03 6.63 -3.02
N GLN A 165 -23.01 7.84 -2.44
CA GLN A 165 -23.77 8.98 -2.96
C GLN A 165 -23.35 9.38 -4.38
N ARG A 166 -22.11 9.05 -4.76
CA ARG A 166 -21.51 9.34 -6.06
C ARG A 166 -21.42 8.09 -6.93
N ASN A 167 -22.23 7.06 -6.72
CA ASN A 167 -22.21 5.82 -7.53
C ASN A 167 -20.85 5.10 -7.63
N VAL A 168 -19.90 5.37 -6.73
CA VAL A 168 -18.63 4.64 -6.66
C VAL A 168 -18.74 3.57 -5.58
N ARG A 169 -18.60 2.30 -5.96
CA ARG A 169 -18.69 1.17 -5.03
C ARG A 169 -17.30 0.70 -4.64
N ILE A 170 -16.93 0.94 -3.39
CA ILE A 170 -15.71 0.38 -2.80
C ILE A 170 -16.00 -1.08 -2.39
N ILE A 171 -15.25 -2.03 -2.96
CA ILE A 171 -15.42 -3.47 -2.70
C ILE A 171 -14.64 -3.89 -1.44
N GLY A 172 -13.61 -3.15 -1.06
CA GLY A 172 -12.81 -3.49 0.10
C GLY A 172 -11.66 -2.56 0.39
N PHE A 173 -10.96 -2.87 1.49
CA PHE A 173 -9.79 -2.13 1.94
C PHE A 173 -8.55 -3.03 2.11
N SER A 174 -7.39 -2.52 1.68
CA SER A 174 -6.08 -3.10 1.97
C SER A 174 -5.33 -2.23 2.97
N SER A 175 -4.80 -2.84 4.03
CA SER A 175 -3.97 -2.14 5.00
C SER A 175 -3.02 -3.09 5.70
N ASP A 176 -2.07 -2.51 6.43
CA ASP A 176 -1.09 -3.25 7.20
C ASP A 176 -1.71 -3.96 8.39
N ALA A 177 -1.01 -4.99 8.84
CA ALA A 177 -1.35 -5.77 10.02
C ALA A 177 -0.91 -5.07 11.32
N ASP A 178 -1.21 -3.78 11.45
CA ASP A 178 -0.96 -3.01 12.65
C ASP A 178 -2.01 -3.31 13.73
N PRO A 179 -1.68 -3.09 15.02
CA PRO A 179 -2.58 -3.30 16.14
C PRO A 179 -3.91 -2.53 16.08
N LYS A 180 -4.02 -1.53 15.21
CA LYS A 180 -5.23 -0.70 15.03
C LYS A 180 -6.08 -1.16 13.84
N TYR A 181 -5.42 -1.52 12.74
CA TYR A 181 -6.08 -1.95 11.50
C TYR A 181 -6.61 -3.37 11.59
N LEU A 182 -5.85 -4.30 12.19
CA LEU A 182 -6.28 -5.70 12.29
C LEU A 182 -7.57 -5.88 13.11
N PRO A 183 -7.73 -5.26 14.30
CA PRO A 183 -9.01 -5.31 14.99
C PRO A 183 -10.15 -4.65 14.21
N ALA A 184 -9.89 -3.52 13.54
CA ALA A 184 -10.91 -2.86 12.71
C ALA A 184 -11.38 -3.75 11.56
N MET A 185 -10.46 -4.42 10.86
CA MET A 185 -10.80 -5.40 9.81
C MET A 185 -11.65 -6.55 10.37
N ARG A 186 -11.27 -7.12 11.52
CA ARG A 186 -11.99 -8.23 12.16
C ARG A 186 -13.42 -7.84 12.55
N LEU A 187 -13.59 -6.66 13.16
CA LEU A 187 -14.90 -6.16 13.58
C LEU A 187 -15.81 -5.88 12.37
N MET A 188 -15.25 -5.38 11.27
CA MET A 188 -16.04 -5.01 10.08
C MET A 188 -16.37 -6.22 9.20
N SER A 189 -15.53 -7.25 9.17
CA SER A 189 -15.81 -8.50 8.45
C SER A 189 -16.69 -9.48 9.22
N GLY A 190 -17.01 -9.19 10.49
CA GLY A 190 -17.74 -10.10 11.38
C GLY A 190 -16.90 -11.30 11.82
N PHE A 191 -15.57 -11.22 11.70
CA PHE A 191 -14.65 -12.29 12.04
C PHE A 191 -14.34 -12.29 13.55
N LEU A 192 -14.85 -13.30 14.28
CA LEU A 192 -14.66 -13.51 15.73
C LEU A 192 -15.17 -12.38 16.65
N GLY A 193 -15.90 -11.41 16.13
CA GLY A 193 -16.53 -10.34 16.90
C GLY A 193 -17.57 -9.60 16.07
N ALA A 194 -18.72 -9.30 16.67
CA ALA A 194 -19.77 -8.50 16.06
C ALA A 194 -19.81 -7.11 16.69
N LEU A 195 -20.01 -6.08 15.87
CA LEU A 195 -20.36 -4.76 16.39
C LEU A 195 -21.79 -4.84 16.94
N PRO A 196 -22.03 -4.62 18.25
CA PRO A 196 -23.32 -4.90 18.89
C PRO A 196 -24.50 -4.11 18.28
N ASN A 197 -24.22 -2.97 17.64
CA ASN A 197 -25.23 -2.09 17.04
C ASN A 197 -25.12 -2.00 15.51
N PHE A 198 -24.27 -2.81 14.86
CA PHE A 198 -24.01 -2.70 13.42
C PHE A 198 -24.03 -4.06 12.75
N GLN A 199 -25.13 -4.36 12.05
CA GLN A 199 -25.26 -5.55 11.22
C GLN A 199 -24.83 -5.23 9.79
N VAL A 200 -23.52 -5.25 9.57
CA VAL A 200 -22.88 -4.95 8.27
C VAL A 200 -23.41 -5.85 7.15
N HIS A 201 -23.79 -7.09 7.47
CA HIS A 201 -24.24 -8.11 6.52
C HIS A 201 -25.67 -7.91 5.99
N GLN A 202 -26.49 -7.09 6.63
CA GLN A 202 -27.89 -6.86 6.24
C GLN A 202 -28.07 -5.71 5.25
N TYR A 203 -27.00 -5.02 4.88
CA TYR A 203 -27.07 -3.91 3.95
C TYR A 203 -27.40 -4.37 2.52
N PRO A 204 -28.25 -3.66 1.76
CA PRO A 204 -28.70 -4.06 0.43
C PRO A 204 -27.56 -4.13 -0.61
N GLN A 205 -26.41 -3.54 -0.28
CA GLN A 205 -25.20 -3.54 -1.10
C GLN A 205 -24.21 -4.65 -0.70
N ALA A 206 -24.57 -5.52 0.24
CA ALA A 206 -23.79 -6.73 0.50
C ALA A 206 -23.82 -7.64 -0.72
N PHE A 207 -22.68 -8.24 -1.06
CA PHE A 207 -22.58 -9.24 -2.10
C PHE A 207 -22.44 -10.62 -1.49
N GLN A 208 -22.93 -11.62 -2.22
CA GLN A 208 -22.88 -13.01 -1.79
C GLN A 208 -21.57 -13.66 -2.26
N ILE A 209 -20.84 -14.25 -1.34
CA ILE A 209 -19.63 -15.01 -1.58
C ILE A 209 -19.99 -16.49 -1.50
N LYS A 210 -19.79 -17.22 -2.60
CA LYS A 210 -19.95 -18.67 -2.61
C LYS A 210 -18.66 -19.31 -2.11
N ILE A 211 -18.65 -19.65 -0.82
CA ILE A 211 -17.56 -20.41 -0.22
C ILE A 211 -17.77 -21.89 -0.56
N ARG A 212 -16.70 -22.56 -0.99
CA ARG A 212 -16.77 -23.98 -1.29
C ARG A 212 -16.96 -24.78 0.01
N SER A 213 -17.89 -25.72 0.02
CA SER A 213 -18.27 -26.49 1.22
C SER A 213 -17.13 -27.30 1.85
N HIS A 214 -16.07 -27.62 1.10
CA HIS A 214 -14.90 -28.34 1.59
C HIS A 214 -13.86 -27.47 2.31
N TRP A 215 -13.99 -26.13 2.28
CA TRP A 215 -13.07 -25.23 2.96
C TRP A 215 -13.46 -25.02 4.42
N SER A 216 -13.39 -26.10 5.21
CA SER A 216 -13.68 -26.06 6.67
C SER A 216 -12.72 -25.16 7.45
N TRP A 217 -11.55 -24.86 6.88
CA TRP A 217 -10.52 -24.00 7.45
C TRP A 217 -10.72 -22.50 7.12
N PHE A 218 -11.54 -22.16 6.12
CA PHE A 218 -11.74 -20.79 5.67
C PHE A 218 -13.01 -20.21 6.29
N TYR A 219 -12.86 -19.24 7.20
CA TYR A 219 -13.98 -18.61 7.88
C TYR A 219 -14.25 -17.22 7.32
N LEU A 220 -15.35 -17.10 6.57
CA LEU A 220 -15.91 -15.84 6.08
C LEU A 220 -17.43 -16.01 6.01
N GLY A 221 -18.21 -15.00 6.40
CA GLY A 221 -19.67 -15.05 6.23
C GLY A 221 -20.06 -15.01 4.76
N GLU A 222 -21.13 -15.71 4.37
CA GLU A 222 -21.61 -15.78 2.97
C GLU A 222 -22.05 -14.43 2.42
N GLN A 223 -22.49 -13.51 3.27
CA GLN A 223 -22.84 -12.14 2.90
C GLN A 223 -21.78 -11.19 3.42
N GLN A 224 -21.08 -10.51 2.53
CA GLN A 224 -20.08 -9.51 2.88
C GLN A 224 -20.40 -8.18 2.24
N LEU A 225 -20.21 -7.11 3.01
CA LEU A 225 -20.25 -5.75 2.48
C LEU A 225 -18.88 -5.36 1.90
N LEU A 226 -17.79 -5.77 2.56
CA LEU A 226 -16.43 -5.40 2.23
C LEU A 226 -15.47 -6.58 2.34
N LEU A 227 -14.47 -6.61 1.47
CA LEU A 227 -13.31 -7.48 1.60
C LEU A 227 -12.16 -6.73 2.27
N PHE A 228 -11.44 -7.42 3.14
CA PHE A 228 -10.23 -6.89 3.75
C PHE A 228 -9.05 -7.75 3.37
N PHE A 229 -8.02 -7.11 2.82
CA PHE A 229 -6.76 -7.78 2.52
C PHE A 229 -5.62 -7.13 3.30
N GLN A 230 -4.67 -7.94 3.72
CA GLN A 230 -3.41 -7.45 4.25
C GLN A 230 -2.39 -7.37 3.11
N ASP A 231 -1.40 -6.49 3.25
CA ASP A 231 -0.31 -6.43 2.27
C ASP A 231 0.46 -7.77 2.27
N PRO A 232 0.45 -8.52 1.14
CA PRO A 232 1.14 -9.80 1.03
C PRO A 232 2.66 -9.66 1.21
N THR A 233 3.26 -8.52 0.84
CA THR A 233 4.68 -8.21 1.07
C THR A 233 5.01 -8.22 2.57
N HIS A 234 4.13 -7.60 3.36
CA HIS A 234 4.28 -7.56 4.81
C HIS A 234 4.00 -8.92 5.45
N LEU A 235 3.08 -9.72 4.91
CA LEU A 235 2.85 -11.09 5.35
C LEU A 235 4.08 -11.98 5.13
N VAL A 236 4.64 -11.97 3.92
CA VAL A 236 5.83 -12.75 3.54
C VAL A 236 7.05 -12.36 4.39
N THR A 237 7.26 -11.07 4.62
CA THR A 237 8.36 -10.60 5.48
C THR A 237 8.15 -10.99 6.96
N LYS A 238 6.91 -10.95 7.47
CA LYS A 238 6.59 -11.48 8.82
C LYS A 238 6.82 -12.98 8.92
N TRP A 239 6.44 -13.75 7.90
CA TRP A 239 6.68 -15.19 7.80
C TRP A 239 8.18 -15.51 7.86
N ARG A 240 9.02 -14.79 7.08
CA ARG A 240 10.48 -14.88 7.19
C ARG A 240 11.00 -14.48 8.58
N ASN A 241 10.53 -13.37 9.13
CA ASN A 241 10.99 -12.88 10.44
C ASN A 241 10.63 -13.86 11.57
N ARG A 242 9.54 -14.63 11.41
CA ARG A 242 9.17 -15.68 12.35
C ARG A 242 10.17 -16.83 12.34
N LEU A 243 10.63 -17.26 11.16
CA LEU A 243 11.72 -18.25 11.02
C LEU A 243 13.02 -17.78 11.69
N LEU A 244 13.33 -16.49 11.59
CA LEU A 244 14.51 -15.87 12.18
C LEU A 244 14.41 -15.62 13.69
N SER A 245 13.23 -15.80 14.28
CA SER A 245 12.98 -15.46 15.67
C SER A 245 13.20 -16.68 16.58
N ALA A 246 14.10 -16.56 17.55
CA ALA A 246 14.31 -17.58 18.59
C ALA A 246 13.17 -17.65 19.63
N THR A 247 12.05 -16.97 19.42
CA THR A 247 11.00 -16.81 20.44
C THR A 247 10.08 -18.02 20.59
N ALA A 248 9.99 -18.89 19.58
CA ALA A 248 9.24 -20.13 19.67
C ALA A 248 9.74 -21.15 18.65
N GLU A 249 9.64 -22.42 19.00
CA GLU A 249 9.84 -23.51 18.07
C GLU A 249 8.75 -23.50 17.00
N LEU A 250 9.15 -23.64 15.73
CA LEU A 250 8.24 -23.71 14.60
C LEU A 250 8.09 -25.16 14.19
N CYS A 251 6.84 -25.63 14.22
CA CYS A 251 6.48 -26.98 13.80
C CYS A 251 5.36 -26.93 12.76
N LEU A 252 5.48 -27.74 11.71
CA LEU A 252 4.41 -28.03 10.76
C LEU A 252 4.01 -29.50 10.92
N GLY A 253 2.88 -29.73 11.59
CA GLY A 253 2.48 -31.09 11.99
C GLY A 253 3.54 -31.71 12.91
N ASN A 254 4.11 -32.84 12.48
CA ASN A 254 5.14 -33.56 13.24
C ASN A 254 6.58 -33.14 12.86
N GLN A 255 6.76 -32.17 11.95
CA GLN A 255 8.08 -31.77 11.47
C GLN A 255 8.52 -30.46 12.13
N SER A 256 9.75 -30.44 12.63
CA SER A 256 10.39 -29.23 13.13
C SER A 256 10.98 -28.41 11.98
N ILE A 257 10.93 -27.09 12.12
CA ILE A 257 11.54 -26.14 11.19
C ILE A 257 12.71 -25.49 11.89
N SER A 258 13.87 -25.50 11.26
CA SER A 258 15.07 -24.88 11.81
C SER A 258 15.79 -24.04 10.76
N ILE A 259 16.28 -22.89 11.21
CA ILE A 259 17.11 -22.01 10.40
C ILE A 259 18.56 -22.47 10.32
N ASN A 260 18.97 -23.38 11.21
CA ASN A 260 20.34 -23.88 11.27
C ASN A 260 20.74 -24.55 9.95
N TYR A 261 19.80 -25.24 9.28
CA TYR A 261 20.06 -25.81 7.96
C TYR A 261 20.50 -24.78 6.91
N LEU A 262 20.00 -23.54 6.99
CA LEU A 262 20.44 -22.47 6.10
C LEU A 262 21.80 -21.90 6.51
N HIS A 263 22.11 -21.87 7.80
CA HIS A 263 23.45 -21.51 8.27
C HIS A 263 24.47 -22.54 7.79
N ASP A 264 24.15 -23.83 7.91
CA ASP A 264 24.99 -24.93 7.44
C ASP A 264 25.23 -24.83 5.93
N ILE A 265 24.21 -24.52 5.12
CA ILE A 265 24.38 -24.35 3.66
C ILE A 265 25.28 -23.15 3.31
N ILE A 266 25.19 -22.05 4.07
CA ILE A 266 26.00 -20.84 3.81
C ILE A 266 27.45 -21.01 4.28
N GLU A 267 27.67 -21.79 5.34
CA GLU A 267 29.00 -21.97 5.94
C GLU A 267 29.73 -23.21 5.43
N ASN A 268 29.04 -24.10 4.72
CA ASN A 268 29.64 -25.27 4.13
C ASN A 268 30.36 -24.93 2.81
N ASP A 269 31.64 -25.30 2.74
CA ASP A 269 32.51 -25.09 1.58
C ASP A 269 32.10 -25.89 0.34
N THR A 270 31.16 -26.82 0.45
CA THR A 270 30.68 -27.62 -0.69
C THR A 270 29.80 -26.84 -1.68
N TYR A 271 29.16 -25.75 -1.25
CA TYR A 271 28.26 -24.97 -2.09
C TYR A 271 28.78 -23.54 -2.23
N SER A 272 28.86 -23.05 -3.46
CA SER A 272 29.25 -21.67 -3.70
C SER A 272 28.03 -20.75 -3.59
N LYS A 273 28.29 -19.45 -3.37
CA LYS A 273 27.24 -18.41 -3.38
C LYS A 273 26.44 -18.37 -4.69
N LEU A 274 27.03 -18.82 -5.80
CA LEU A 274 26.34 -18.88 -7.09
C LEU A 274 25.32 -20.03 -7.14
N ASP A 275 25.53 -21.08 -6.34
CA ASP A 275 24.65 -22.26 -6.31
C ASP A 275 23.42 -22.01 -5.43
N HIS A 276 23.59 -21.39 -4.25
CA HIS A 276 22.49 -21.17 -3.31
C HIS A 276 21.93 -19.73 -3.32
N GLY A 277 22.66 -18.74 -3.86
CA GLY A 277 22.20 -17.35 -4.01
C GLY A 277 22.04 -16.53 -2.71
N LEU A 278 22.25 -17.14 -1.54
CA LEU A 278 22.08 -16.52 -0.22
C LEU A 278 23.35 -15.78 0.27
N SER A 279 23.14 -14.79 1.13
CA SER A 279 24.20 -14.08 1.85
C SER A 279 23.93 -14.07 3.35
N LYS A 280 24.97 -13.87 4.19
CA LYS A 280 24.79 -13.75 5.66
C LYS A 280 23.83 -12.63 6.06
N SER A 281 23.66 -11.59 5.23
CA SER A 281 22.65 -10.54 5.41
C SER A 281 21.21 -11.00 5.18
N ASP A 282 20.99 -12.03 4.33
CA ASP A 282 19.66 -12.55 4.02
C ASP A 282 19.05 -13.37 5.18
N ILE A 283 19.88 -13.84 6.11
CA ILE A 283 19.47 -14.56 7.33
C ILE A 283 19.68 -13.69 8.59
N ASN A 284 19.93 -12.39 8.43
CA ASN A 284 20.13 -11.53 9.57
C ASN A 284 18.79 -10.95 10.08
N PRO A 285 18.42 -11.16 11.35
CA PRO A 285 17.16 -10.67 11.93
C PRO A 285 17.07 -9.14 12.03
N LYS A 286 18.18 -8.41 11.85
CA LYS A 286 18.18 -6.93 11.83
C LYS A 286 17.46 -6.37 10.60
N TYR A 287 17.47 -7.08 9.47
CA TYR A 287 16.85 -6.62 8.22
C TYR A 287 15.41 -7.11 8.08
N ARG A 288 14.52 -6.62 8.96
CA ARG A 288 13.12 -7.08 9.06
C ARG A 288 12.24 -6.75 7.85
N GLN A 289 12.56 -5.68 7.12
CA GLN A 289 11.80 -5.21 5.95
C GLN A 289 12.34 -5.72 4.62
N ASN A 290 13.38 -6.58 4.63
CA ASN A 290 14.02 -7.02 3.40
C ASN A 290 13.20 -8.10 2.68
N PHE A 291 12.33 -7.67 1.77
CA PHE A 291 11.56 -8.57 0.91
C PHE A 291 12.45 -9.33 -0.09
N SER A 292 13.53 -8.72 -0.58
CA SER A 292 14.43 -9.39 -1.55
C SER A 292 15.06 -10.66 -0.99
N SER A 293 15.31 -10.73 0.32
CA SER A 293 15.76 -11.95 0.98
C SER A 293 14.69 -13.05 0.95
N CYS A 294 13.41 -12.70 1.00
CA CYS A 294 12.32 -13.69 0.92
C CYS A 294 12.30 -14.37 -0.45
N LEU A 295 12.47 -13.59 -1.53
CA LEU A 295 12.54 -14.14 -2.90
C LEU A 295 13.71 -15.11 -3.08
N LYS A 296 14.88 -14.78 -2.51
CA LYS A 296 16.05 -15.66 -2.55
C LYS A 296 15.85 -16.95 -1.75
N LEU A 297 15.15 -16.88 -0.61
CA LEU A 297 14.83 -18.07 0.20
C LEU A 297 13.85 -19.02 -0.51
N THR A 298 13.10 -18.52 -1.50
CA THR A 298 12.17 -19.31 -2.30
C THR A 298 12.72 -19.71 -3.67
N SER A 299 14.05 -19.59 -3.89
CA SER A 299 14.67 -19.98 -5.15
C SER A 299 14.62 -21.50 -5.35
N ASN A 300 14.45 -21.92 -6.61
CA ASN A 300 14.46 -23.34 -6.96
C ASN A 300 15.81 -23.99 -6.67
N ASP A 301 16.90 -23.24 -6.83
CA ASP A 301 18.25 -23.71 -6.59
C ASP A 301 18.45 -24.10 -5.12
N LEU A 302 17.89 -23.30 -4.19
CA LEU A 302 17.89 -23.63 -2.77
C LEU A 302 17.08 -24.90 -2.47
N PHE A 303 15.95 -25.11 -3.16
CA PHE A 303 15.13 -26.33 -2.98
C PHE A 303 15.85 -27.58 -3.47
N ASN A 304 16.64 -27.47 -4.54
CA ASN A 304 17.45 -28.58 -5.05
C ASN A 304 18.60 -28.92 -4.09
N ILE A 305 19.17 -27.93 -3.41
CA ILE A 305 20.24 -28.11 -2.42
C ILE A 305 19.69 -28.64 -1.09
N LEU A 306 18.51 -28.16 -0.67
CA LEU A 306 17.72 -28.72 0.42
C LEU A 306 17.10 -30.06 -0.02
N ASN A 307 17.95 -31.04 -0.33
CA ASN A 307 17.50 -32.40 -0.59
C ASN A 307 16.69 -32.92 0.61
N ALA A 308 15.57 -33.56 0.32
CA ALA A 308 14.58 -33.99 1.32
C ALA A 308 15.11 -35.14 2.18
N THR A 309 15.84 -34.83 3.24
CA THR A 309 16.03 -35.73 4.38
C THR A 309 14.85 -35.56 5.35
N ALA A 310 14.62 -36.52 6.23
CA ALA A 310 13.49 -36.48 7.17
C ALA A 310 13.48 -35.18 8.02
N ASP A 311 14.67 -34.65 8.31
CA ASP A 311 14.87 -33.47 9.16
C ASP A 311 14.73 -32.14 8.39
N THR A 312 15.06 -32.10 7.10
CA THR A 312 14.96 -30.87 6.28
C THR A 312 13.58 -30.67 5.65
N ARG A 313 12.75 -31.73 5.62
CA ARG A 313 11.42 -31.72 4.98
C ARG A 313 10.49 -30.63 5.52
N GLY A 314 10.50 -30.38 6.83
CA GLY A 314 9.66 -29.35 7.45
C GLY A 314 10.03 -27.95 6.96
N THR A 315 11.33 -27.69 6.86
CA THR A 315 11.87 -26.41 6.37
C THR A 315 11.61 -26.23 4.87
N LEU A 316 11.70 -27.30 4.07
CA LEU A 316 11.37 -27.28 2.65
C LEU A 316 9.87 -26.99 2.42
N LEU A 317 8.96 -27.67 3.14
CA LEU A 317 7.53 -27.38 3.06
C LEU A 317 7.21 -25.94 3.47
N TYR A 318 7.89 -25.41 4.51
CA TYR A 318 7.74 -24.03 4.94
C TYR A 318 8.09 -23.02 3.83
N PHE A 319 9.18 -23.25 3.10
CA PHE A 319 9.55 -22.40 1.97
C PHE A 319 8.68 -22.61 0.73
N GLN A 320 8.19 -23.83 0.50
CA GLN A 320 7.22 -24.10 -0.58
C GLN A 320 5.94 -23.30 -0.35
N VAL A 321 5.36 -23.35 0.85
CA VAL A 321 4.18 -22.54 1.20
C VAL A 321 4.47 -21.05 1.01
N LEU A 322 5.65 -20.57 1.47
CA LEU A 322 6.05 -19.18 1.27
C LEU A 322 6.12 -18.80 -0.22
N LYS A 323 6.67 -19.67 -1.06
CA LYS A 323 6.76 -19.48 -2.51
C LYS A 323 5.37 -19.41 -3.14
N MET A 324 4.46 -20.31 -2.76
CA MET A 324 3.08 -20.32 -3.27
C MET A 324 2.36 -19.01 -2.94
N ILE A 325 2.54 -18.47 -1.73
CA ILE A 325 1.98 -17.16 -1.33
C ILE A 325 2.53 -16.04 -2.22
N ILE A 326 3.85 -16.02 -2.49
CA ILE A 326 4.48 -14.99 -3.33
C ILE A 326 3.93 -15.05 -4.76
N VAL A 327 3.88 -16.24 -5.36
CA VAL A 327 3.40 -16.42 -6.74
C VAL A 327 1.90 -16.09 -6.86
N ALA A 328 1.09 -16.45 -5.86
CA ALA A 328 -0.35 -16.23 -5.90
C ALA A 328 -0.76 -14.75 -5.72
N TYR A 329 -0.05 -14.01 -4.84
CA TYR A 329 -0.49 -12.66 -4.42
C TYR A 329 0.42 -11.51 -4.85
N ILE A 330 1.69 -11.75 -5.18
CA ILE A 330 2.68 -10.68 -5.46
C ILE A 330 3.09 -10.68 -6.93
N GLU A 331 3.21 -11.85 -7.53
CA GLU A 331 3.63 -11.99 -8.92
C GLU A 331 2.53 -11.52 -9.88
N LYS A 332 2.87 -10.59 -10.77
CA LYS A 332 1.92 -9.92 -11.67
C LYS A 332 1.61 -10.70 -12.95
N THR A 333 2.39 -11.74 -13.22
CA THR A 333 2.30 -12.59 -14.42
C THR A 333 1.37 -13.78 -14.23
N THR A 334 1.04 -14.12 -12.99
CA THR A 334 0.13 -15.21 -12.64
C THR A 334 -1.30 -14.87 -13.03
N THR A 335 -1.98 -15.79 -13.71
CA THR A 335 -3.40 -15.63 -14.05
C THR A 335 -4.29 -15.87 -12.84
N ILE A 336 -5.52 -15.33 -12.85
CA ILE A 336 -6.48 -15.51 -11.74
C ILE A 336 -6.76 -17.00 -11.46
N VAL A 337 -6.83 -17.82 -12.51
CA VAL A 337 -7.08 -19.27 -12.41
C VAL A 337 -5.90 -19.98 -11.75
N GLU A 338 -4.68 -19.61 -12.12
CA GLU A 338 -3.47 -20.13 -11.47
C GLU A 338 -3.40 -19.68 -10.01
N SER A 339 -3.68 -18.41 -9.71
CA SER A 339 -3.74 -17.93 -8.32
C SER A 339 -4.79 -18.66 -7.49
N GLU A 340 -5.96 -19.00 -8.05
CA GLU A 340 -6.98 -19.81 -7.35
C GLU A 340 -6.43 -21.21 -7.04
N TYR A 341 -5.81 -21.86 -8.03
CA TYR A 341 -5.22 -23.20 -7.87
C TYR A 341 -4.06 -23.22 -6.85
N LEU A 342 -3.21 -22.19 -6.84
CA LEU A 342 -2.13 -22.07 -5.86
C LEU A 342 -2.66 -21.87 -4.43
N CYS A 343 -3.79 -21.17 -4.29
CA CYS A 343 -4.44 -20.94 -2.99
C CYS A 343 -5.17 -22.15 -2.44
N THR A 344 -5.62 -23.10 -3.29
CA THR A 344 -6.33 -24.30 -2.81
C THR A 344 -5.41 -25.32 -2.14
N LEU A 345 -4.08 -25.15 -2.21
CA LEU A 345 -3.10 -26.05 -1.63
C LEU A 345 -3.31 -27.52 -2.04
N ASP A 346 -3.96 -27.79 -3.20
CA ASP A 346 -4.20 -29.15 -3.73
C ASP A 346 -2.89 -29.92 -4.07
N TYR A 347 -1.74 -29.34 -3.74
CA TYR A 347 -0.39 -29.84 -4.00
C TYR A 347 0.31 -30.40 -2.74
N ILE A 348 -0.26 -30.23 -1.53
CA ILE A 348 0.28 -30.74 -0.26
C ILE A 348 -0.67 -31.80 0.30
#